data_AF-A0A3L6FXL9-F1
#
_entry.id   AF-A0A3L6FXL9-F1
#
_cell.length_a   1.000
_cell.length_b   1.000
_cell.length_c   1.000
_cell.angle_alpha   90.00
_cell.angle_beta   90.00
_cell.angle_gamma   90.00
#
_symmetry.space_group_name_H-M   'P 1'
#
loop_
_entity.id
_entity.type
_entity.pdbx_description
1 polymer ?
#
loop_
_entity_poly.entity_id
_entity_poly.type
_entity_poly.pdbx_seq_one_letter_code
_entity_poly.pdbx_strand_id
1 'polypeptide(L)'
;MPWGRGVRSVDVRALLGDDAVYEAAAAEAFPEYNKARLVSLELPDRSGDIIITAYGEIDKNNYLDPRTAQVATIDHMKQICDANCASDVLFC
;
A
#
# COMPACT_ATOMS: atom_id res chain seq x y z
N MET A 1 -17.75 -3.89 13.54
CA MET A 1 -18.56 -3.50 12.36
C MET A 1 -17.61 -3.30 11.19
N PRO A 2 -17.72 -4.04 10.07
CA PRO A 2 -16.70 -4.00 9.03
C PRO A 2 -17.16 -3.14 7.85
N TRP A 3 -16.95 -1.83 7.93
CA TRP A 3 -16.94 -0.97 6.75
C TRP A 3 -15.48 -0.83 6.31
N GLY A 4 -15.12 -1.24 5.09
CA GLY A 4 -13.87 -0.77 4.49
C GLY A 4 -13.05 -1.70 3.58
N ARG A 5 -13.43 -2.96 3.35
CA ARG A 5 -12.68 -3.83 2.41
C ARG A 5 -13.47 -4.09 1.13
N GLY A 6 -13.06 -3.46 0.02
CA GLY A 6 -13.11 -4.10 -1.30
C GLY A 6 -14.22 -3.77 -2.31
N VAL A 7 -15.16 -2.85 -2.06
CA VAL A 7 -16.35 -2.76 -2.94
C VAL A 7 -16.16 -1.91 -4.21
N ARG A 8 -15.26 -0.92 -4.26
CA ARG A 8 -15.24 0.01 -5.43
C ARG A 8 -14.41 -0.44 -6.63
N SER A 9 -13.39 -1.26 -6.44
CA SER A 9 -12.46 -1.63 -7.51
C SER A 9 -12.92 -2.86 -8.30
N VAL A 10 -13.59 -3.80 -7.63
CA VAL A 10 -14.16 -5.01 -8.28
C VAL A 10 -15.29 -4.65 -9.24
N ASP A 11 -16.09 -3.63 -8.92
CA ASP A 11 -17.17 -3.14 -9.78
C ASP A 11 -16.61 -2.52 -11.08
N VAL A 12 -15.58 -1.69 -10.97
CA VAL A 12 -14.91 -1.07 -12.15
C VAL A 12 -14.28 -2.14 -13.03
N ARG A 13 -13.62 -3.15 -12.44
CA ARG A 13 -13.07 -4.29 -13.17
C ARG A 13 -14.15 -5.06 -13.94
N ALA A 14 -15.28 -5.35 -13.29
CA ALA A 14 -16.40 -6.06 -13.90
C ALA A 14 -17.05 -5.26 -15.05
N LEU A 15 -17.14 -3.93 -14.91
CA LEU A 15 -17.67 -3.05 -15.96
C LEU A 15 -16.72 -2.90 -17.16
N LEU A 16 -15.41 -2.89 -16.92
CA LEU A 16 -14.43 -2.75 -17.98
C LEU A 16 -14.32 -4.02 -18.84
N GLY A 17 -14.42 -5.20 -18.21
CA GLY A 17 -14.40 -6.49 -18.90
C GLY A 17 -13.05 -6.88 -19.51
N ASP A 18 -12.00 -6.09 -19.26
CA ASP A 18 -10.63 -6.35 -19.71
C ASP A 18 -9.67 -6.20 -18.51
N ASP A 19 -9.13 -7.34 -18.09
CA ASP A 19 -8.24 -7.41 -16.93
C ASP A 19 -6.88 -6.74 -17.18
N ALA A 20 -6.36 -6.78 -18.40
CA ALA A 20 -5.06 -6.19 -18.71
C ALA A 20 -5.13 -4.65 -18.67
N VAL A 21 -6.20 -4.08 -19.20
CA VAL A 21 -6.44 -2.63 -19.13
C VAL A 21 -6.70 -2.20 -17.69
N TYR A 22 -7.48 -2.97 -16.94
CA TYR A 22 -7.73 -2.70 -15.53
C TYR A 22 -6.42 -2.71 -14.72
N GLU A 23 -5.59 -3.75 -14.86
CA GLU A 23 -4.34 -3.88 -14.12
C GLU A 23 -3.36 -2.74 -14.42
N ALA A 24 -3.25 -2.31 -15.67
CA ALA A 24 -2.40 -1.19 -16.05
C ALA A 24 -2.86 0.13 -15.40
N ALA A 25 -4.15 0.45 -15.51
CA ALA A 25 -4.72 1.66 -14.92
C ALA A 25 -4.67 1.64 -13.37
N ALA A 26 -4.91 0.48 -12.79
CA ALA A 26 -4.86 0.27 -11.35
C ALA A 26 -3.44 0.44 -10.80
N ALA A 27 -2.42 -0.11 -11.47
CA ALA A 27 -1.02 0.02 -11.05
C ALA A 27 -0.50 1.47 -11.05
N GLU A 28 -1.16 2.36 -11.78
CA GLU A 28 -0.92 3.81 -11.78
C GLU A 28 -1.74 4.52 -10.70
N ALA A 29 -3.05 4.25 -10.60
CA ALA A 29 -3.96 4.99 -9.73
C ALA A 29 -3.86 4.62 -8.24
N PHE A 30 -3.61 3.35 -7.90
CA PHE A 30 -3.61 2.90 -6.51
C PHE A 30 -2.52 3.54 -5.64
N PRO A 31 -1.27 3.72 -6.10
CA PRO A 31 -0.25 4.46 -5.34
C PRO A 31 -0.70 5.88 -4.95
N GLU A 32 -1.28 6.63 -5.90
CA GLU A 32 -1.76 7.98 -5.63
C GLU A 32 -2.96 7.99 -4.69
N TYR A 33 -3.92 7.09 -4.92
CA TYR A 33 -5.10 6.97 -4.07
C TYR A 33 -4.72 6.60 -2.62
N ASN A 34 -3.82 5.64 -2.44
CA ASN A 34 -3.39 5.19 -1.11
C ASN A 34 -2.69 6.32 -0.34
N LYS A 35 -1.82 7.08 -1.01
CA LYS A 35 -1.14 8.26 -0.43
C LYS A 35 -2.13 9.37 -0.07
N ALA A 36 -3.01 9.75 -0.99
CA ALA A 36 -3.99 10.81 -0.78
C ALA A 36 -4.97 10.51 0.35
N ARG A 37 -5.25 9.22 0.59
CA ARG A 37 -6.17 8.78 1.64
C ARG A 37 -5.49 8.37 2.94
N LEU A 38 -4.17 8.46 3.03
CA LEU A 38 -3.39 8.08 4.22
C LEU A 38 -3.74 6.67 4.69
N VAL A 39 -3.78 5.72 3.75
CA VAL A 39 -4.11 4.32 4.06
C VAL A 39 -3.09 3.78 5.07
N SER A 40 -3.59 3.22 6.17
CA SER A 40 -2.78 2.57 7.20
C SER A 40 -2.76 1.05 6.99
N LEU A 41 -1.58 0.45 6.99
CA LEU A 41 -1.38 -0.99 6.82
C LEU A 41 -0.64 -1.56 8.04
N GLU A 42 -1.12 -2.70 8.55
CA GLU A 42 -0.47 -3.40 9.64
C GLU A 42 0.85 -4.04 9.16
N LEU A 43 1.92 -3.83 9.91
CA LEU A 43 3.21 -4.48 9.65
C LEU A 43 3.16 -5.95 10.08
N PRO A 44 3.80 -6.86 9.33
CA PRO A 44 3.74 -8.30 9.62
C PRO A 44 4.38 -8.68 10.97
N ASP A 45 5.33 -7.88 11.46
CA ASP A 45 5.97 -8.04 12.76
C ASP A 45 5.11 -7.55 13.94
N ARG A 46 3.92 -7.00 13.66
CA ARG A 46 3.00 -6.38 14.63
C ARG A 46 3.63 -5.25 15.44
N SER A 47 4.67 -4.60 14.90
CA SER A 47 5.28 -3.41 15.52
C SER A 47 4.34 -2.19 15.47
N GLY A 48 3.33 -2.22 14.59
CA GLY A 48 2.24 -1.26 14.49
C GLY A 48 1.73 -1.14 13.05
N ASP A 49 1.04 -0.03 12.79
CA ASP A 49 0.56 0.32 11.45
C ASP A 49 1.49 1.35 10.81
N ILE A 50 1.86 1.11 9.55
CA ILE A 50 2.53 2.11 8.71
C ILE A 50 1.49 2.89 7.89
N ILE A 51 1.70 4.20 7.77
CA ILE A 51 0.83 5.07 6.97
C ILE A 51 1.48 5.32 5.61
N ILE A 52 0.74 5.01 4.53
CA ILE A 52 1.16 5.31 3.17
C ILE A 52 1.00 6.81 2.93
N THR A 53 2.12 7.53 2.87
CA THR A 53 2.13 8.99 2.64
C THR A 53 3.32 9.40 1.80
N ALA A 54 3.22 10.53 1.11
CA ALA A 54 4.36 11.14 0.41
C ALA A 54 5.49 11.59 1.36
N TYR A 55 5.21 11.77 2.65
CA TYR A 55 6.22 12.21 3.63
C TYR A 55 7.12 11.08 4.10
N GLY A 56 6.67 9.83 4.00
CA GLY A 56 7.43 8.63 4.31
C GLY A 56 7.87 7.86 3.06
N GLU A 57 7.60 8.36 1.86
CA GLU A 57 7.91 7.68 0.60
C GLU A 57 9.41 7.73 0.31
N ILE A 58 10.05 6.57 0.22
CA ILE A 58 11.44 6.43 -0.23
C ILE A 58 11.45 6.22 -1.75
N ASP A 59 10.58 5.33 -2.22
CA ASP A 59 10.30 5.08 -3.62
C ASP A 59 8.84 4.68 -3.82
N LYS A 60 8.46 4.33 -5.06
CA LYS A 60 7.08 4.03 -5.44
C LYS A 60 6.38 3.01 -4.51
N ASN A 61 7.11 2.03 -3.98
CA ASN A 61 6.55 0.96 -3.16
C ASN A 61 7.12 0.92 -1.73
N ASN A 62 8.20 1.63 -1.44
CA ASN A 62 8.89 1.59 -0.15
C ASN A 62 8.58 2.83 0.70
N TYR A 63 8.13 2.59 1.93
CA TYR A 63 7.75 3.61 2.88
C TYR A 63 8.50 3.43 4.21
N LEU A 64 9.03 4.53 4.75
CA LEU A 64 9.69 4.59 6.04
C LEU A 64 8.68 4.73 7.17
N ASP A 65 8.74 3.86 8.17
CA ASP A 65 8.17 4.12 9.49
C ASP A 65 9.23 4.79 10.37
N PRO A 66 9.13 6.11 10.63
CA PRO A 66 10.11 6.81 11.46
C PRO A 66 10.07 6.38 12.93
N ARG A 67 9.00 5.70 13.39
CA ARG A 67 8.85 5.28 14.78
C ARG A 67 9.69 4.04 15.09
N THR A 68 9.88 3.17 14.10
CA THR A 68 10.62 1.91 14.21
C THR A 68 11.92 1.92 13.42
N ALA A 69 12.16 2.95 12.59
CA ALA A 69 13.28 3.02 11.63
C ALA A 69 13.30 1.82 10.65
N GLN A 70 12.12 1.32 10.30
CA GLN A 70 11.95 0.22 9.35
C GLN A 70 11.41 0.72 8.02
N VAL A 71 11.70 -0.02 6.96
CA VAL A 71 11.11 0.19 5.64
C VAL A 71 10.13 -0.91 5.31
N ALA A 72 8.92 -0.51 4.90
CA ALA A 72 7.87 -1.40 4.43
C ALA A 72 7.72 -1.30 2.91
N THR A 73 7.72 -2.46 2.25
CA THR A 73 7.44 -2.62 0.82
C THR A 73 5.97 -2.97 0.60
N ILE A 74 5.22 -2.08 -0.04
CA ILE A 74 3.77 -2.18 -0.16
C ILE A 74 3.35 -2.68 -1.55
N ASP A 75 2.49 -3.70 -1.58
CA ASP A 75 1.70 -4.05 -2.76
C ASP A 75 0.46 -3.15 -2.81
N HIS A 76 0.53 -2.10 -3.63
CA HIS A 76 -0.53 -1.09 -3.75
C HIS A 76 -1.87 -1.66 -4.25
N MET A 77 -1.84 -2.73 -5.04
CA MET A 77 -3.03 -3.38 -5.61
C MET A 77 -3.78 -4.17 -4.55
N LYS A 78 -3.04 -4.94 -3.75
CA LYS A 78 -3.60 -5.75 -2.67
C LYS A 78 -3.77 -4.97 -1.37
N GLN A 79 -3.14 -3.80 -1.26
CA GLN A 79 -3.07 -3.00 -0.04
C GLN A 79 -2.55 -3.83 1.14
N ILE A 80 -1.44 -4.54 0.90
CA ILE A 80 -0.75 -5.33 1.92
C ILE A 80 0.74 -5.03 1.92
N CYS A 81 1.36 -5.27 3.06
CA CYS A 81 2.80 -5.42 3.18
C CYS A 81 3.26 -6.70 2.49
N ASP A 82 4.29 -6.63 1.66
CA ASP A 82 4.91 -7.83 1.08
C ASP A 82 5.63 -8.65 2.15
N ALA A 83 5.93 -9.92 1.87
CA ALA A 83 6.48 -10.88 2.84
C ALA A 83 7.82 -10.47 3.46
N ASN A 84 8.55 -9.53 2.83
CA ASN A 84 9.81 -8.98 3.31
C ASN A 84 9.67 -7.57 3.93
N CYS A 85 8.44 -7.13 4.24
CA CYS A 85 8.22 -5.88 4.96
C CYS A 85 8.91 -5.90 6.33
N ALA A 86 9.41 -4.72 6.74
CA ALA A 86 10.19 -4.49 7.95
C ALA A 86 11.63 -5.00 7.86
N SER A 87 12.36 -4.57 6.83
CA SER A 87 13.83 -4.62 6.90
C SER A 87 14.31 -3.42 7.73
N ASP A 88 15.11 -3.70 8.75
CA ASP A 88 15.73 -2.66 9.57
C ASP A 88 16.64 -1.81 8.68
N VAL A 89 16.44 -0.50 8.70
CA VAL A 89 17.40 0.42 8.07
C VAL A 89 18.60 0.50 9.00
N LEU A 90 19.62 -0.30 8.73
CA LEU A 90 20.85 -0.37 9.53
C LEU A 90 21.77 0.87 9.41
N PHE A 91 21.19 2.04 9.12
CA PHE A 91 21.89 3.30 8.92
C PHE A 91 21.20 4.44 9.64
N CYS A 92 21.52 4.58 10.93
CA CYS A 92 21.69 5.85 11.62
C CYS A 92 22.74 5.65 12.71
#